data_AF-A0A098E631-F1
#
_entry.id   AF-A0A098E631-F1
#
_cell.length_a   1.000
_cell.length_b   1.000
_cell.length_c   1.000
_cell.angle_alpha   90.00
_cell.angle_beta   90.00
_cell.angle_gamma   90.00
#
_symmetry.space_group_name_H-M   'P 1'
#
loop_
_entity.id
_entity.type
_entity.pdbx_description
1 polymer ?
#
loop_
_entity_poly.entity_id
_entity_poly.type
_entity_poly.pdbx_seq_one_letter_code
_entity_poly.pdbx_strand_id
1 'polypeptide(L)'
;MIADSHAVGASTCADNTNCNDNAFCNSSSSPGQCQNLNCLPNQTASNHACINCVSFDLDSNNVKDIFDVVAGLEHLSEGKSISNEGCTARNQSEIDLFDLLTLIDKIGTNQI
;
A
#
# COMPACT_ATOMS: atom_id res chain seq x y z
N MET A 1 -8.49 -19.65 18.94
CA MET A 1 -8.00 -18.47 18.23
C MET A 1 -7.74 -18.91 16.81
N ILE A 2 -8.70 -18.68 15.90
CA ILE A 2 -8.56 -19.00 14.48
C ILE A 2 -8.17 -17.68 13.82
N ALA A 3 -7.01 -17.64 13.18
CA ALA A 3 -6.56 -16.49 12.43
C ALA A 3 -7.47 -16.31 11.20
N ASP A 4 -8.07 -15.13 11.08
CA ASP A 4 -8.78 -14.68 9.89
C ASP A 4 -7.86 -14.76 8.66
N SER A 5 -8.15 -15.73 7.78
CA SER A 5 -7.64 -15.71 6.41
C SER A 5 -8.38 -14.62 5.65
N HIS A 6 -7.71 -13.47 5.52
CA HIS A 6 -8.15 -12.38 4.65
C HIS A 6 -8.43 -12.89 3.25
N ALA A 7 -9.57 -12.45 2.70
CA ALA A 7 -10.20 -12.95 1.50
C ALA A 7 -9.27 -13.02 0.28
N VAL A 8 -8.84 -14.24 -0.06
CA VAL A 8 -8.39 -14.56 -1.42
C VAL A 8 -9.67 -14.64 -2.27
N GLY A 9 -9.72 -13.96 -3.41
CA GLY A 9 -10.77 -14.16 -4.42
C GLY A 9 -10.90 -15.63 -4.84
N ALA A 10 -11.73 -15.94 -5.85
CA ALA A 10 -11.99 -17.30 -6.30
C ALA A 10 -10.68 -18.14 -6.35
N SER A 11 -10.66 -19.26 -5.60
CA SER A 11 -9.43 -20.02 -5.33
C SER A 11 -8.78 -20.62 -6.59
N THR A 12 -9.52 -20.65 -7.70
CA THR A 12 -9.08 -21.11 -9.00
C THR A 12 -9.13 -19.98 -10.03
N CYS A 13 -8.08 -19.84 -10.83
CA CYS A 13 -7.97 -18.84 -11.90
C CYS A 13 -7.42 -19.44 -13.20
N ALA A 14 -7.72 -18.80 -14.33
CA ALA A 14 -7.10 -19.05 -15.63
C ALA A 14 -6.23 -17.86 -16.08
N ASP A 15 -6.57 -16.67 -15.60
CA ASP A 15 -5.89 -15.40 -15.79
C ASP A 15 -6.09 -14.52 -14.53
N ASN A 16 -5.56 -13.30 -14.56
CA ASN A 16 -5.65 -12.37 -13.43
C ASN A 16 -7.05 -11.80 -13.20
N THR A 17 -8.00 -11.95 -14.14
CA THR A 17 -9.31 -11.26 -14.11
C THR A 17 -10.17 -11.65 -12.91
N ASN A 18 -9.98 -12.86 -12.37
CA ASN A 18 -10.70 -13.35 -11.19
C ASN A 18 -9.90 -13.21 -9.88
N CYS A 19 -8.70 -12.65 -9.94
CA CYS A 19 -7.86 -12.39 -8.77
C CYS A 19 -8.11 -10.96 -8.26
N ASN A 20 -7.82 -10.73 -6.97
CA ASN A 20 -7.79 -9.37 -6.43
C ASN A 20 -6.64 -8.57 -7.07
N ASP A 21 -6.72 -7.24 -7.04
CA ASP A 21 -5.70 -6.34 -7.60
C ASP A 21 -4.29 -6.58 -7.04
N ASN A 22 -4.18 -7.06 -5.79
CA ASN A 22 -2.91 -7.37 -5.11
C ASN A 22 -2.44 -8.83 -5.31
N ALA A 23 -3.08 -9.58 -6.20
CA ALA A 23 -2.76 -10.97 -6.51
C ALA A 23 -2.58 -11.20 -8.01
N PHE A 24 -1.90 -12.28 -8.37
CA PHE A 24 -1.74 -12.74 -9.75
C PHE A 24 -2.16 -14.20 -9.89
N CYS A 25 -2.53 -14.62 -11.10
CA CYS A 25 -2.86 -16.01 -11.38
C CYS A 25 -1.60 -16.82 -11.63
N ASN A 26 -1.29 -17.77 -10.75
CA ASN A 26 -0.25 -18.74 -10.97
C ASN A 26 -0.83 -19.95 -11.72
N SER A 27 -0.63 -19.99 -13.03
CA SER A 27 -1.07 -21.09 -13.91
C SER A 27 -0.19 -22.35 -13.84
N SER A 28 0.85 -22.35 -12.99
CA SER A 28 1.74 -23.50 -12.84
C SER A 28 1.09 -24.63 -12.02
N SER A 29 0.07 -24.31 -11.22
CA SER A 29 -0.84 -25.27 -10.58
C SER A 29 -2.01 -25.60 -11.53
N SER A 30 -2.53 -26.83 -11.47
CA SER A 30 -3.73 -27.23 -12.21
C SER A 30 -4.82 -27.68 -11.25
N PRO A 31 -5.93 -26.92 -11.10
CA PRO A 31 -6.20 -25.62 -11.73
C PRO A 31 -5.30 -24.50 -11.20
N GLY A 32 -5.10 -23.44 -11.99
CA GLY A 32 -4.31 -22.27 -11.58
C GLY A 32 -4.89 -21.60 -10.34
N GLN A 33 -4.07 -20.91 -9.56
CA GLN A 33 -4.49 -20.32 -8.28
C GLN A 33 -4.05 -18.86 -8.14
N CYS A 34 -4.91 -18.01 -7.60
CA CYS A 34 -4.55 -16.64 -7.25
C CYS A 34 -3.54 -16.65 -6.10
N GLN A 35 -2.41 -15.99 -6.29
CA GLN A 35 -1.35 -15.85 -5.29
C GLN A 35 -1.07 -14.37 -5.06
N ASN A 36 -0.91 -13.97 -3.79
CA ASN A 36 -0.57 -12.60 -3.46
C ASN A 36 0.78 -12.22 -4.06
N LEU A 37 0.87 -10.98 -4.57
CA LEU A 37 2.11 -10.41 -5.04
C LEU A 37 3.00 -10.04 -3.86
N ASN A 38 4.22 -10.56 -3.86
CA ASN A 38 5.26 -10.15 -2.91
C ASN A 38 6.12 -9.07 -3.59
N CYS A 39 5.88 -7.82 -3.23
CA CYS A 39 6.59 -6.67 -3.80
C CYS A 39 7.82 -6.28 -2.97
N LEU A 40 8.78 -5.61 -3.62
CA LEU A 40 9.97 -5.07 -2.94
C LEU A 40 9.58 -3.93 -1.97
N PRO A 41 10.44 -3.55 -1.00
CA PRO A 41 10.13 -2.53 0.01
C PRO A 41 9.74 -1.12 -0.48
N ASN A 42 9.91 -0.81 -1.76
CA ASN A 42 9.53 0.47 -2.39
C ASN A 42 8.45 0.27 -3.47
N GLN A 43 7.69 -0.80 -3.36
CA GLN A 43 6.67 -1.19 -4.31
C GLN A 43 5.40 -1.60 -3.59
N THR A 44 4.26 -1.28 -4.20
CA THR A 44 2.96 -1.82 -3.80
C THR A 44 2.39 -2.73 -4.88
N ALA A 45 1.60 -3.70 -4.44
CA ALA A 45 0.83 -4.55 -5.33
C ALA A 45 -0.42 -3.79 -5.78
N SER A 46 -0.52 -3.51 -7.07
CA SER A 46 -1.66 -2.85 -7.69
C SER A 46 -1.83 -3.33 -9.12
N ASN A 47 -3.08 -3.56 -9.54
CA ASN A 47 -3.41 -4.00 -10.90
C ASN A 47 -2.58 -5.23 -11.34
N HIS A 48 -2.46 -6.21 -10.45
CA HIS A 48 -1.72 -7.46 -10.67
C HIS A 48 -0.23 -7.28 -10.99
N ALA A 49 0.37 -6.15 -10.58
CA ALA A 49 1.79 -5.87 -10.72
C ALA A 49 2.35 -5.20 -9.47
N CYS A 50 3.67 -5.30 -9.29
CA CYS A 50 4.37 -4.46 -8.32
C CYS A 50 4.72 -3.12 -8.98
N ILE A 51 4.09 -2.05 -8.53
CA ILE A 51 4.35 -0.69 -9.00
C ILE A 51 5.27 0.01 -8.02
N ASN A 52 6.19 0.85 -8.53
CA ASN A 52 7.02 1.69 -7.68
C ASN A 52 6.15 2.74 -6.99
N CYS A 53 6.48 3.05 -5.75
CA CYS A 53 5.84 4.14 -5.05
C CYS A 53 6.77 4.78 -4.04
N VAL A 54 6.41 5.99 -3.64
CA VAL A 54 7.17 6.79 -2.69
C VAL A 54 6.45 6.74 -1.35
N SER A 55 7.19 6.39 -0.30
CA SER A 55 6.60 6.36 1.04
C SER A 55 6.19 7.76 1.47
N PHE A 56 5.02 7.93 2.08
CA PHE A 56 4.50 9.23 2.50
C PHE A 56 4.24 10.23 1.35
N ASP A 57 4.15 9.79 0.10
CA ASP A 57 3.66 10.61 -1.02
C ASP A 57 2.12 10.65 -0.97
N LEU A 58 1.59 11.64 -0.25
CA LEU A 58 0.16 11.77 0.06
C LEU A 58 -0.56 12.71 -0.90
N ASP A 59 0.16 13.57 -1.60
CA ASP A 59 -0.40 14.43 -2.66
C ASP A 59 -0.28 13.83 -4.07
N SER A 60 0.32 12.63 -4.19
CA SER A 60 0.46 11.83 -5.41
C SER A 60 1.36 12.46 -6.48
N ASN A 61 2.39 13.20 -6.06
CA ASN A 61 3.33 13.86 -6.96
C ASN A 61 4.67 13.09 -7.12
N ASN A 62 4.86 11.97 -6.43
CA ASN A 62 6.08 11.15 -6.36
C ASN A 62 7.30 11.83 -5.72
N VAL A 63 7.08 12.83 -4.86
CA VAL A 63 8.10 13.57 -4.12
C VAL A 63 7.68 13.58 -2.65
N LYS A 64 8.65 13.41 -1.73
CA LYS A 64 8.39 13.62 -0.30
C LYS A 64 8.70 15.06 0.04
N ASP A 65 7.70 15.85 0.38
CA ASP A 65 7.85 17.22 0.81
C ASP A 65 6.77 17.65 1.82
N ILE A 66 6.69 18.96 2.06
CA ILE A 66 5.78 19.51 3.05
C ILE A 66 4.30 19.40 2.63
N PHE A 67 4.01 19.29 1.33
CA PHE A 67 2.64 19.15 0.84
C PHE A 67 2.06 17.77 1.15
N ASP A 68 2.89 16.74 1.30
CA ASP A 68 2.44 15.45 1.83
C ASP A 68 1.92 15.55 3.25
N VAL A 69 2.62 16.32 4.10
CA VAL A 69 2.19 16.57 5.48
C VAL A 69 0.84 17.29 5.47
N VAL A 70 0.66 18.29 4.60
CA VAL A 70 -0.61 19.03 4.47
C VAL A 70 -1.72 18.07 4.05
N ALA A 71 -1.52 17.27 3.00
CA ALA A 71 -2.50 16.28 2.55
C ALA A 71 -2.86 15.26 3.64
N GLY A 72 -1.87 14.81 4.41
CA GLY A 72 -2.10 13.92 5.55
C GLY A 72 -2.93 14.56 6.66
N LEU A 73 -2.64 15.81 7.01
CA LEU A 73 -3.39 16.55 8.03
C LEU A 73 -4.84 16.81 7.60
N GLU A 74 -5.08 17.10 6.31
CA GLU A 74 -6.42 17.25 5.76
C GLU A 74 -7.23 15.96 5.93
N HIS A 75 -6.69 14.82 5.53
CA HIS A 75 -7.34 13.51 5.72
C HIS A 75 -7.66 13.20 7.19
N LEU A 76 -6.69 13.41 8.10
CA LEU A 76 -6.91 13.22 9.53
C LEU A 76 -7.99 14.16 10.08
N SER A 77 -8.02 15.42 9.61
CA SER A 77 -9.02 16.40 10.03
C SER A 77 -10.44 16.02 9.61
N GLU A 78 -10.58 15.29 8.50
CA GLU A 78 -11.84 14.75 8.01
C GLU A 78 -12.26 13.44 8.70
N GLY A 79 -11.44 12.94 9.63
CA GLY A 79 -11.65 11.65 10.30
C GLY A 79 -11.46 10.45 9.36
N LYS A 80 -10.74 10.65 8.25
CA LYS A 80 -10.44 9.58 7.29
C LYS A 80 -9.19 8.83 7.71
N SER A 81 -9.31 7.52 7.71
CA SER A 81 -8.18 6.60 7.76
C SER A 81 -7.40 6.67 6.46
N ILE A 82 -6.11 7.00 6.52
CA ILE A 82 -5.20 6.82 5.38
C ILE A 82 -4.62 5.41 5.50
N SER A 83 -5.39 4.43 5.04
CA SER A 83 -4.90 3.08 4.82
C SER A 83 -4.70 2.90 3.33
N ASN A 84 -3.44 2.83 2.89
CA ASN A 84 -3.17 2.30 1.56
C ASN A 84 -2.07 1.27 1.66
N GLU A 85 -2.37 0.08 1.15
CA GLU A 85 -1.46 -1.03 1.08
C GLU A 85 -0.22 -0.61 0.27
N GLY A 86 0.95 -0.83 0.86
CA GLY A 86 2.24 -0.93 0.20
C GLY A 86 3.07 0.34 0.00
N CYS A 87 2.57 1.54 0.32
CA CYS A 87 3.38 2.76 0.19
C CYS A 87 3.24 3.75 1.33
N THR A 88 2.06 3.87 1.94
CA THR A 88 1.76 5.08 2.72
C THR A 88 2.32 5.10 4.14
N ALA A 89 2.53 3.95 4.77
CA ALA A 89 2.84 3.89 6.20
C ALA A 89 4.13 3.15 6.54
N ARG A 90 4.76 3.60 7.63
CA ARG A 90 5.99 3.06 8.23
C ARG A 90 5.94 1.54 8.46
N ASN A 91 4.75 0.96 8.60
CA ASN A 91 4.53 -0.47 8.84
C ASN A 91 3.29 -1.04 8.11
N GLN A 92 2.92 -0.51 6.95
CA GLN A 92 1.68 -0.94 6.25
C GLN A 92 0.39 -0.77 7.09
N SER A 93 0.44 0.08 8.13
CA SER A 93 -0.71 0.46 8.95
C SER A 93 -1.39 1.72 8.42
N GLU A 94 -2.42 2.18 9.12
CA GLU A 94 -2.96 3.53 8.97
C GLU A 94 -1.89 4.58 9.30
N ILE A 95 -1.87 5.71 8.58
CA ILE A 95 -1.06 6.88 8.94
C ILE A 95 -1.78 7.63 10.06
N ASP A 96 -1.06 7.95 11.12
CA ASP A 96 -1.55 8.80 12.20
C ASP A 96 -0.81 10.15 12.30
N LEU A 97 -1.20 10.97 13.29
CA LEU A 97 -0.57 12.26 13.51
C LEU A 97 0.92 12.15 13.85
N PHE A 98 1.36 11.09 14.54
CA PHE A 98 2.78 10.90 14.91
C PHE A 98 3.63 10.52 13.70
N ASP A 99 3.08 9.79 12.74
CA ASP A 99 3.72 9.54 11.47
C ASP A 99 3.96 10.85 10.71
N LEU A 100 2.96 11.75 10.66
CA LEU A 100 3.12 13.06 10.02
C LEU A 100 4.13 13.96 10.75
N LEU A 101 4.17 13.93 12.08
CA LEU A 101 5.20 14.64 12.85
C LEU A 101 6.61 14.10 12.54
N THR A 102 6.74 12.79 12.36
CA THR A 102 8.01 12.16 11.95
C THR A 102 8.40 12.59 10.53
N LEU A 103 7.43 12.69 9.62
CA LEU A 103 7.68 13.18 8.26
C LEU A 103 8.16 14.64 8.28
N ILE A 104 7.52 15.51 9.06
CA ILE A 104 7.95 16.91 9.25
C ILE A 104 9.39 16.97 9.75
N ASP A 105 9.75 16.17 10.75
CA ASP A 105 11.11 16.13 11.31
C ASP A 105 12.15 15.72 10.26
N LYS A 106 11.86 14.68 9.47
CA LYS A 106 12.73 14.25 8.37
C LYS A 106 12.90 15.32 7.30
N ILE A 107 11.83 16.00 6.91
CA ILE A 107 11.89 17.10 5.95
C ILE A 107 12.77 18.24 6.51
N GLY A 108 12.50 18.67 7.76
CA GLY A 108 13.24 19.75 8.41
C GLY A 108 14.71 19.44 8.65
N THR A 109 15.08 18.16 8.75
CA THR A 109 16.47 17.69 8.94
C THR A 109 17.15 17.18 7.67
N ASN A 110 16.49 17.28 6.50
CA ASN A 110 16.97 16.77 5.21
C ASN A 110 17.31 15.25 5.22
N GLN A 111 16.46 14.45 5.86
CA GLN A 111 16.57 12.98 5.96
C GLN A 111 15.54 12.23 5.10
N ILE A 112 15.00 12.90 4.08
CA ILE A 112 13.96 12.39 3.16
C ILE A 112 14.53 11.65 1.95
#